data_AF-G0VIW7-F1
#
_entry.id   AF-G0VIW7-F1
#
_cell.length_a   1.000
_cell.length_b   1.000
_cell.length_c   1.000
_cell.angle_alpha   90.00
_cell.angle_beta   90.00
_cell.angle_gamma   90.00
#
_symmetry.space_group_name_H-M   'P 1'
#
loop_
_entity.id
_entity.type
_entity.pdbx_description
1 polymer ?
#
loop_
_entity_poly.entity_id
_entity_poly.type
_entity_poly.pdbx_seq_one_letter_code
_entity_poly.pdbx_strand_id
1 'polypeptide(L)'
;MMTNESKKSEIARISPRNSQILKEIIHILNNSLGRALREFIDIIYESILYGNTTDKVLRSVFLDQLKCIGEALNQLSDTKVVVGVLEKTRRIHLKLMDFLNKLSDEINSFEDIIVKHLKNFSLTFQSFKLLNSIVEDLIDDALISGISDDKIFQVKNNLKLIKRIKEFIKFNSDWLEAMMVESIAFKEYLIIEVKIFKNNIKMGELIKDKEFVVRNEDFQKFLTIRKSRLKIL
;
A
#
# COMPACT_ATOMS: atom_id res chain seq x y z
N MET A 1 11.16 -24.82 1.04
CA MET A 1 10.11 -23.87 1.48
C MET A 1 9.19 -24.61 2.44
N MET A 2 9.05 -24.14 3.68
CA MET A 2 8.09 -24.74 4.62
C MET A 2 6.65 -24.54 4.12
N THR A 3 5.80 -25.54 4.31
CA THR A 3 4.37 -25.42 3.98
C THR A 3 3.70 -24.43 4.94
N ASN A 4 2.60 -23.79 4.51
CA ASN A 4 1.83 -22.89 5.38
C ASN A 4 1.38 -23.59 6.67
N GLU A 5 1.09 -24.89 6.62
CA GLU A 5 0.72 -25.69 7.78
C GLU A 5 1.88 -25.84 8.78
N SER A 6 3.11 -26.02 8.29
CA SER A 6 4.30 -26.09 9.14
C SER A 6 4.61 -24.73 9.80
N LYS A 7 4.47 -23.61 9.08
CA LYS A 7 4.62 -22.27 9.70
C LYS A 7 3.52 -22.00 10.74
N LYS A 8 2.29 -22.49 10.49
CA LYS A 8 1.17 -22.32 11.41
C LYS A 8 1.38 -23.09 12.72
N SER A 9 1.90 -24.31 12.65
CA SER A 9 2.21 -25.10 13.85
C SER A 9 3.36 -24.50 14.66
N GLU A 10 4.36 -23.91 14.00
CA GLU A 10 5.45 -23.21 14.69
C GLU A 10 4.96 -21.94 15.38
N ILE A 11 4.22 -21.08 14.68
CA ILE A 11 3.67 -19.84 15.26
C ILE A 11 2.77 -20.13 16.47
N ALA A 12 2.10 -21.29 16.50
CA ALA A 12 1.29 -21.71 17.64
C ALA A 12 2.10 -21.96 18.93
N ARG A 13 3.44 -22.08 18.84
CA ARG A 13 4.34 -22.17 20.01
C ARG A 13 4.61 -20.84 20.67
N ILE A 14 4.32 -19.72 20.00
CA ILE A 14 4.47 -18.38 20.57
C ILE A 14 3.36 -18.19 21.60
N SER A 15 3.74 -17.74 22.79
CA SER A 15 2.79 -17.49 23.88
C SER A 15 1.70 -16.46 23.47
N PRO A 16 0.49 -16.53 24.06
CA PRO A 16 -0.62 -15.66 23.67
C PRO A 16 -0.29 -14.17 23.72
N ARG A 17 0.42 -13.70 24.76
CA ARG A 17 0.79 -12.29 24.90
C ARG A 17 1.75 -11.86 23.80
N ASN A 18 2.76 -12.67 23.52
CA ASN A 18 3.75 -12.36 22.49
C ASN A 18 3.16 -12.45 21.07
N SER A 19 2.25 -13.38 20.85
CA SER A 19 1.50 -13.49 19.59
C SER A 19 0.66 -12.24 19.31
N GLN A 20 0.04 -11.66 20.35
CA GLN A 20 -0.70 -10.40 20.23
C GLN A 20 0.22 -9.22 19.88
N ILE A 21 1.39 -9.10 20.53
CA ILE A 21 2.37 -8.04 20.22
C ILE A 21 2.88 -8.19 18.78
N LEU A 22 3.25 -9.40 18.38
CA LEU A 22 3.72 -9.68 17.01
C LEU A 22 2.66 -9.27 15.98
N LYS A 23 1.39 -9.61 16.25
CA LYS A 23 0.26 -9.22 15.42
C LYS A 23 0.12 -7.70 15.31
N GLU A 24 0.26 -6.96 16.39
CA GLU A 24 0.16 -5.49 16.36
C GLU A 24 1.27 -4.87 15.50
N ILE A 25 2.51 -5.36 15.63
CA ILE A 25 3.63 -4.90 14.80
C ILE A 25 3.35 -5.20 13.32
N ILE A 26 2.95 -6.43 13.01
CA ILE A 26 2.61 -6.84 11.65
C ILE A 26 1.44 -6.01 11.11
N HIS A 27 0.45 -5.68 11.92
CA HIS A 27 -0.66 -4.82 11.52
C HIS A 27 -0.19 -3.40 11.17
N ILE A 28 0.69 -2.80 11.96
CA ILE A 28 1.30 -1.50 11.66
C ILE A 28 2.05 -1.53 10.32
N LEU A 29 2.85 -2.57 10.09
CA LEU A 29 3.60 -2.74 8.85
C LEU A 29 2.67 -2.89 7.64
N ASN A 30 1.61 -3.69 7.77
CA ASN A 30 0.63 -3.85 6.69
C ASN A 30 -0.19 -2.58 6.44
N ASN A 31 -0.53 -1.80 7.47
CA ASN A 31 -1.20 -0.52 7.29
C ASN A 31 -0.31 0.48 6.56
N SER A 32 0.99 0.50 6.88
CA SER A 32 1.98 1.34 6.18
C SER A 32 2.01 1.03 4.69
N LEU A 33 2.14 -0.24 4.30
CA LEU A 33 2.09 -0.67 2.91
C LEU A 33 0.70 -0.45 2.28
N GLY A 34 -0.36 -0.80 3.00
CA GLY A 34 -1.74 -0.79 2.51
C GLY A 34 -2.23 0.61 2.13
N ARG A 35 -1.78 1.66 2.84
CA ARG A 35 -2.07 3.05 2.47
C ARG A 35 -1.44 3.42 1.12
N ALA A 36 -0.15 3.14 0.95
CA ALA A 36 0.56 3.42 -0.31
C ALA A 36 -0.03 2.59 -1.47
N LEU A 37 -0.29 1.30 -1.25
CA LEU A 37 -0.88 0.44 -2.27
C LEU A 37 -2.27 0.90 -2.70
N ARG A 38 -3.12 1.33 -1.76
CA ARG A 38 -4.45 1.81 -2.11
C ARG A 38 -4.39 3.02 -3.01
N GLU A 39 -3.57 4.01 -2.64
CA GLU A 39 -3.38 5.19 -3.49
C GLU A 39 -2.83 4.81 -4.86
N PHE A 40 -1.89 3.86 -4.92
CA PHE A 40 -1.40 3.34 -6.19
C PHE A 40 -2.50 2.70 -7.03
N ILE A 41 -3.34 1.84 -6.43
CA ILE A 41 -4.48 1.21 -7.12
C ILE A 41 -5.45 2.27 -7.65
N ASP A 42 -5.75 3.30 -6.87
CA ASP A 42 -6.65 4.38 -7.26
C ASP A 42 -6.08 5.17 -8.45
N ILE A 43 -4.77 5.45 -8.44
CA ILE A 43 -4.07 6.11 -9.54
C ILE A 43 -4.11 5.27 -10.82
N ILE A 44 -3.91 3.96 -10.74
CA ILE A 44 -4.03 3.07 -11.91
C ILE A 44 -5.48 3.02 -12.37
N TYR A 45 -6.44 2.92 -11.45
CA TYR A 45 -7.86 2.90 -11.76
C TYR A 45 -8.27 4.15 -12.55
N GLU A 46 -7.86 5.33 -12.11
CA GLU A 46 -8.08 6.58 -12.84
C GLU A 46 -7.40 6.59 -14.20
N SER A 47 -6.16 6.10 -14.27
CA SER A 47 -5.42 6.04 -15.52
C SER A 47 -6.11 5.16 -16.56
N ILE A 48 -6.75 4.06 -16.13
CA ILE A 48 -7.55 3.19 -17.00
C ILE A 48 -8.90 3.83 -17.32
N LEU A 49 -9.55 4.45 -16.34
CA LEU A 49 -10.85 5.10 -16.50
C LEU A 49 -10.80 6.22 -17.55
N TYR A 50 -9.79 7.07 -17.46
CA TYR A 50 -9.57 8.22 -18.36
C TYR A 50 -8.62 7.92 -19.53
N GLY A 51 -8.09 6.69 -19.60
CA GLY A 51 -7.14 6.30 -20.64
C GLY A 51 -7.76 6.22 -22.03
N ASN A 52 -6.87 6.19 -23.03
CA ASN A 52 -7.22 6.21 -24.46
C ASN A 52 -7.71 4.86 -25.01
N THR A 53 -7.81 3.81 -24.19
CA THR A 53 -8.27 2.50 -24.67
C THR A 53 -9.67 2.61 -25.26
N THR A 54 -9.84 2.27 -26.55
CA THR A 54 -11.14 2.35 -27.23
C THR A 54 -12.05 1.18 -26.86
N ASP A 55 -11.47 0.08 -26.35
CA ASP A 55 -12.20 -1.11 -25.94
C ASP A 55 -12.81 -0.93 -24.53
N LYS A 56 -14.13 -0.71 -24.51
CA LYS A 56 -14.91 -0.57 -23.28
C LYS A 56 -14.97 -1.86 -22.46
N VAL A 57 -14.98 -3.02 -23.11
CA VAL A 57 -15.05 -4.32 -22.43
C VAL A 57 -13.72 -4.57 -21.74
N LEU A 58 -12.62 -4.42 -22.45
CA LEU A 58 -11.28 -4.56 -21.90
C LEU A 58 -11.06 -3.61 -20.71
N ARG A 59 -11.43 -2.34 -20.87
CA ARG A 59 -11.40 -1.35 -19.79
C ARG A 59 -12.16 -1.84 -18.55
N SER A 60 -13.39 -2.33 -18.73
CA SER A 60 -14.21 -2.80 -17.59
C SER A 60 -13.57 -3.97 -16.84
N VAL A 61 -12.97 -4.92 -17.56
CA VAL A 61 -12.28 -6.08 -16.97
C VAL A 61 -11.12 -5.63 -16.07
N PHE A 62 -10.29 -4.69 -16.53
CA PHE A 62 -9.18 -4.20 -15.71
C PHE A 62 -9.65 -3.37 -14.50
N LEU A 63 -10.69 -2.54 -14.66
CA LEU A 63 -11.27 -1.79 -13.55
C LEU A 63 -11.83 -2.73 -12.47
N ASP A 64 -12.49 -3.82 -12.86
CA ASP A 64 -13.03 -4.79 -11.92
C ASP A 64 -11.93 -5.61 -11.22
N GLN A 65 -10.82 -5.92 -11.91
CA GLN A 65 -9.64 -6.51 -11.27
C GLN A 65 -9.03 -5.59 -10.21
N LEU A 66 -8.90 -4.29 -10.50
CA LEU A 66 -8.41 -3.30 -9.53
C LEU A 66 -9.34 -3.18 -8.33
N LYS A 67 -10.67 -3.19 -8.54
CA LYS A 67 -11.63 -3.22 -7.43
C LYS A 67 -11.43 -4.46 -6.56
N CYS A 68 -11.28 -5.63 -7.18
CA CYS A 68 -11.02 -6.88 -6.48
C CYS A 68 -9.70 -6.88 -5.69
N ILE A 69 -8.71 -6.07 -6.09
CA ILE A 69 -7.46 -5.87 -5.34
C ILE A 69 -7.70 -4.92 -4.17
N GLY A 70 -8.38 -3.79 -4.38
CA GLY A 70 -8.68 -2.84 -3.31
C GLY A 70 -9.61 -3.41 -2.23
N GLU A 71 -10.57 -4.25 -2.60
CA GLU A 71 -11.38 -5.02 -1.63
C GLU A 71 -10.52 -5.99 -0.81
N ALA A 72 -9.54 -6.66 -1.43
CA ALA A 72 -8.62 -7.52 -0.71
C ALA A 72 -7.73 -6.73 0.25
N LEU A 73 -7.33 -5.51 -0.11
CA LEU A 73 -6.63 -4.57 0.77
C LEU A 73 -7.49 -4.14 1.96
N ASN A 74 -8.78 -3.84 1.75
CA ASN A 74 -9.74 -3.55 2.83
C ASN A 74 -9.83 -4.70 3.84
N GLN A 75 -9.86 -5.94 3.36
CA GLN A 75 -9.94 -7.11 4.23
C GLN A 75 -8.64 -7.38 5.01
N LEU A 76 -7.52 -6.73 4.66
CA LEU A 76 -6.24 -6.94 5.34
C LEU A 76 -6.27 -6.37 6.75
N SER A 77 -6.86 -5.17 6.94
CA SER A 77 -6.97 -4.50 8.24
C SER A 77 -7.81 -5.29 9.26
N ASP A 78 -8.79 -6.06 8.79
CA ASP A 78 -9.72 -6.81 9.64
C ASP A 78 -9.16 -8.15 10.14
N THR A 79 -7.95 -8.52 9.71
CA THR A 79 -7.41 -9.85 9.93
C THR A 79 -6.82 -10.01 11.32
N LYS A 80 -7.43 -10.89 12.13
CA LYS A 80 -7.09 -11.05 13.55
C LYS A 80 -5.94 -12.02 13.82
N VAL A 81 -5.42 -12.75 12.84
CA VAL A 81 -4.42 -13.81 13.03
C VAL A 81 -3.22 -13.58 12.12
N VAL A 82 -2.00 -13.67 12.66
CA VAL A 82 -0.72 -13.42 11.95
C VAL A 82 -0.62 -14.20 10.65
N VAL A 83 -0.90 -15.51 10.68
CA VAL A 83 -0.88 -16.37 9.48
C VAL A 83 -1.88 -15.88 8.43
N GLY A 84 -3.08 -15.48 8.85
CA GLY A 84 -4.08 -14.94 7.93
C GLY A 84 -3.64 -13.62 7.29
N VAL A 85 -2.90 -12.77 8.01
CA VAL A 85 -2.35 -11.53 7.46
C VAL A 85 -1.34 -11.86 6.36
N LEU A 86 -0.40 -12.78 6.62
CA LEU A 86 0.59 -13.22 5.63
C LEU A 86 -0.05 -13.80 4.36
N GLU A 87 -1.05 -14.65 4.52
CA GLU A 87 -1.77 -15.26 3.39
C GLU A 87 -2.51 -14.21 2.55
N LYS A 88 -3.17 -13.24 3.20
CA LYS A 88 -3.85 -12.15 2.50
C LYS A 88 -2.87 -11.22 1.79
N THR A 89 -1.77 -10.83 2.44
CA THR A 89 -0.69 -10.04 1.82
C THR A 89 -0.13 -10.74 0.59
N ARG A 90 0.14 -12.05 0.69
CA ARG A 90 0.57 -12.86 -0.47
C ARG A 90 -0.48 -12.88 -1.58
N ARG A 91 -1.76 -13.03 -1.24
CA ARG A 91 -2.85 -13.03 -2.23
C ARG A 91 -2.94 -11.69 -2.97
N ILE A 92 -2.79 -10.57 -2.27
CA ILE A 92 -2.77 -9.23 -2.88
C ILE A 92 -1.58 -9.11 -3.84
N HIS A 93 -0.39 -9.52 -3.40
CA HIS A 93 0.81 -9.52 -4.24
C HIS A 93 0.61 -10.36 -5.53
N LEU A 94 0.05 -11.56 -5.42
CA LEU A 94 -0.23 -12.41 -6.59
C LEU A 94 -1.27 -11.78 -7.53
N LYS A 95 -2.32 -11.15 -7.00
CA LYS A 95 -3.30 -10.44 -7.84
C LYS A 95 -2.67 -9.25 -8.57
N LEU A 96 -1.76 -8.51 -7.94
CA LEU A 96 -1.03 -7.42 -8.56
C LEU A 96 -0.09 -7.90 -9.67
N MET A 97 0.58 -9.03 -9.47
CA MET A 97 1.39 -9.67 -10.50
C MET A 97 0.55 -10.12 -11.69
N ASP A 98 -0.58 -10.81 -11.45
CA ASP A 98 -1.52 -11.22 -12.49
C ASP A 98 -2.08 -10.02 -13.27
N PHE A 99 -2.45 -8.95 -12.56
CA PHE A 99 -2.89 -7.71 -13.16
C PHE A 99 -1.82 -7.08 -14.07
N LEU A 100 -0.57 -7.00 -13.60
CA LEU A 100 0.53 -6.45 -14.39
C LEU A 100 0.85 -7.33 -15.62
N ASN A 101 0.81 -8.65 -15.47
CA ASN A 101 1.01 -9.57 -16.60
C ASN A 101 -0.07 -9.36 -17.66
N LYS A 102 -1.34 -9.27 -17.27
CA LYS A 102 -2.43 -9.00 -18.20
C LYS A 102 -2.32 -7.62 -18.86
N LEU A 103 -1.92 -6.60 -18.10
CA LEU A 103 -1.64 -5.28 -18.69
C LEU A 103 -0.54 -5.40 -19.75
N SER A 104 0.52 -6.17 -19.48
CA SER A 104 1.62 -6.40 -20.40
C SER A 104 1.20 -7.19 -21.65
N ASP A 105 0.27 -8.14 -21.52
CA ASP A 105 -0.30 -8.86 -22.66
C ASP A 105 -1.09 -7.91 -23.58
N GLU A 106 -1.67 -6.87 -23.00
CA GLU A 106 -2.46 -5.83 -23.67
C GLU A 106 -1.68 -4.52 -23.87
N ILE A 107 -0.34 -4.60 -24.01
CA ILE A 107 0.55 -3.43 -24.02
C ILE A 107 0.13 -2.36 -25.03
N ASN A 108 -0.31 -2.75 -26.24
CA ASN A 108 -0.73 -1.80 -27.27
C ASN A 108 -1.93 -0.93 -26.82
N SER A 109 -2.77 -1.45 -25.92
CA SER A 109 -3.95 -0.76 -25.39
C SER A 109 -3.63 0.07 -24.14
N PHE A 110 -2.53 -0.23 -23.44
CA PHE A 110 -2.21 0.33 -22.12
C PHE A 110 -0.75 0.79 -21.95
N GLU A 111 -0.01 0.98 -23.04
CA GLU A 111 1.41 1.35 -23.03
C GLU A 111 1.67 2.57 -22.15
N ASP A 112 0.89 3.65 -22.34
CA ASP A 112 1.00 4.89 -21.57
C ASP A 112 0.86 4.64 -20.05
N ILE A 113 -0.02 3.74 -19.64
CA ILE A 113 -0.25 3.41 -18.24
C ILE A 113 0.94 2.64 -17.69
N ILE A 114 1.43 1.64 -18.43
CA ILE A 114 2.57 0.82 -18.02
C ILE A 114 3.82 1.68 -17.92
N VAL A 115 4.14 2.47 -18.95
CA VAL A 115 5.32 3.35 -18.99
C VAL A 115 5.26 4.38 -17.87
N LYS A 116 4.12 5.04 -17.68
CA LYS A 116 3.94 6.07 -16.64
C LYS A 116 4.09 5.50 -15.23
N HIS A 117 3.64 4.28 -14.99
CA HIS A 117 3.55 3.71 -13.65
C HIS A 117 4.55 2.58 -13.36
N LEU A 118 5.46 2.29 -14.27
CA LEU A 118 6.47 1.23 -14.13
C LEU A 118 7.27 1.35 -12.82
N LYS A 119 7.67 2.58 -12.46
CA LYS A 119 8.36 2.86 -11.20
C LYS A 119 7.50 2.46 -9.99
N ASN A 120 6.21 2.77 -9.99
CA ASN A 120 5.30 2.46 -8.88
C ASN A 120 5.04 0.94 -8.75
N PHE A 121 4.96 0.21 -9.87
CA PHE A 121 4.95 -1.26 -9.83
C PHE A 121 6.24 -1.81 -9.20
N SER A 122 7.40 -1.31 -9.61
CA SER A 122 8.68 -1.72 -9.02
C SER A 122 8.74 -1.47 -7.51
N LEU A 123 8.35 -0.27 -7.07
CA LEU A 123 8.30 0.10 -5.64
C LEU A 123 7.31 -0.77 -4.86
N THR A 124 6.16 -1.12 -5.47
CA THR A 124 5.18 -2.06 -4.90
C THR A 124 5.81 -3.41 -4.59
N PHE A 125 6.46 -4.05 -5.58
CA PHE A 125 7.05 -5.37 -5.39
C PHE A 125 8.25 -5.34 -4.44
N GLN A 126 9.05 -4.27 -4.49
CA GLN A 126 10.10 -4.03 -3.51
C GLN A 126 9.53 -3.96 -2.09
N SER A 127 8.42 -3.26 -1.89
CA SER A 127 7.80 -3.13 -0.56
C SER A 127 7.25 -4.47 -0.06
N PHE A 128 6.61 -5.28 -0.92
CA PHE A 128 6.20 -6.65 -0.54
C PHE A 128 7.39 -7.52 -0.14
N LYS A 129 8.51 -7.44 -0.87
CA LYS A 129 9.73 -8.18 -0.54
C LYS A 129 10.30 -7.76 0.82
N LEU A 130 10.37 -6.45 1.09
CA LEU A 130 10.84 -5.91 2.36
C LEU A 130 9.92 -6.33 3.52
N LEU A 131 8.60 -6.23 3.33
CA LEU A 131 7.61 -6.65 4.31
C LEU A 131 7.76 -8.12 4.66
N ASN A 132 7.80 -9.00 3.65
CA ASN A 132 7.93 -10.45 3.88
C ASN A 132 9.18 -10.77 4.70
N SER A 133 10.33 -10.18 4.35
CA SER A 133 11.57 -10.44 5.07
C SER A 133 11.57 -9.85 6.49
N ILE A 134 10.93 -8.69 6.72
CA ILE A 134 10.76 -8.16 8.09
C ILE A 134 9.87 -9.07 8.92
N VAL A 135 8.77 -9.57 8.35
CA VAL A 135 7.83 -10.44 9.08
C VAL A 135 8.44 -11.80 9.40
N GLU A 136 9.24 -12.37 8.50
CA GLU A 136 9.98 -13.60 8.77
C GLU A 136 10.96 -13.42 9.94
N ASP A 137 11.78 -12.36 9.93
CA ASP A 137 12.70 -12.09 11.04
C ASP A 137 11.96 -11.85 12.38
N LEU A 138 10.80 -11.18 12.35
CA LEU A 138 9.96 -10.96 13.54
C LEU A 138 9.38 -12.27 14.09
N ILE A 139 8.96 -13.19 13.20
CA ILE A 139 8.47 -14.51 13.61
C ILE A 139 9.62 -15.31 14.22
N ASP A 140 10.80 -15.29 13.62
CA ASP A 140 11.97 -16.00 14.14
C ASP A 140 12.37 -15.48 15.53
N ASP A 141 12.46 -14.16 15.73
CA ASP A 141 12.75 -13.55 17.04
C ASP A 141 11.67 -13.91 18.09
N ALA A 142 10.40 -13.98 17.68
CA ALA A 142 9.28 -14.38 18.53
C ALA A 142 9.30 -15.87 18.88
N LEU A 143 9.71 -16.74 17.96
CA LEU A 143 9.89 -18.17 18.21
C LEU A 143 11.06 -18.45 19.15
N ILE A 144 12.12 -17.64 19.11
CA ILE A 144 13.29 -17.81 19.98
C ILE A 144 13.01 -17.33 21.41
N SER A 145 12.36 -16.16 21.56
CA SER A 145 12.29 -15.46 22.84
C SER A 145 10.88 -15.27 23.41
N GLY A 146 9.84 -15.59 22.63
CA GLY A 146 8.43 -15.34 22.94
C GLY A 146 7.60 -16.57 23.29
N ILE A 147 8.23 -17.73 23.58
CA ILE A 147 7.51 -18.98 23.89
C ILE A 147 6.78 -18.92 25.24
N SER A 148 7.22 -18.09 26.20
CA SER A 148 6.55 -17.87 27.50
C SER A 148 6.02 -16.44 27.62
N ASP A 149 4.89 -16.27 28.33
CA ASP A 149 4.31 -14.95 28.67
C ASP A 149 5.12 -14.20 29.74
N ASP A 150 6.04 -14.88 30.44
CA ASP A 150 6.91 -14.30 31.48
C ASP A 150 7.87 -13.25 30.92
N LYS A 151 8.15 -13.31 29.61
CA LYS A 151 9.06 -12.41 28.92
C LYS A 151 8.42 -11.93 27.62
N ILE A 152 8.55 -10.63 27.35
CA ILE A 152 8.22 -10.08 26.03
C ILE A 152 9.32 -10.50 25.05
N PHE A 153 8.95 -10.97 23.86
CA PHE A 153 9.90 -11.35 22.83
C PHE A 153 10.78 -10.15 22.46
N GLN A 154 12.08 -10.38 22.40
CA GLN A 154 13.06 -9.30 22.36
C GLN A 154 13.59 -9.07 20.96
N VAL A 155 13.14 -7.99 20.33
CA VAL A 155 13.74 -7.45 19.10
C VAL A 155 14.96 -6.56 19.40
N LYS A 156 15.20 -6.21 20.67
CA LYS A 156 16.26 -5.26 21.09
C LYS A 156 17.66 -5.70 20.70
N ASN A 157 17.93 -7.00 20.65
CA ASN A 157 19.23 -7.53 20.22
C ASN A 157 19.38 -7.55 18.69
N ASN A 158 18.32 -7.23 17.96
CA ASN A 158 18.26 -7.17 16.50
C ASN A 158 18.09 -5.71 16.03
N LEU A 159 19.10 -4.87 16.32
CA LEU A 159 19.12 -3.46 15.90
C LEU A 159 18.94 -3.31 14.37
N LYS A 160 19.39 -4.30 13.59
CA LYS A 160 19.21 -4.38 12.14
C LYS A 160 17.73 -4.49 11.77
N LEU A 161 16.95 -5.34 12.44
CA LEU A 161 15.51 -5.47 12.21
C LEU A 161 14.77 -4.18 12.58
N ILE A 162 15.09 -3.56 13.72
CA ILE A 162 14.49 -2.27 14.11
C ILE A 162 14.75 -1.20 13.06
N LYS A 163 16.00 -1.11 12.56
CA LYS A 163 16.36 -0.17 11.49
C LYS A 163 15.54 -0.43 10.23
N ARG A 164 15.42 -1.69 9.79
CA ARG A 164 14.64 -2.08 8.62
C ARG A 164 13.15 -1.77 8.75
N ILE A 165 12.56 -1.96 9.93
CA ILE A 165 11.16 -1.59 10.21
C ILE A 165 10.97 -0.08 10.02
N LYS A 166 11.86 0.75 10.59
CA LYS A 166 11.80 2.20 10.44
C LYS A 166 11.97 2.64 8.99
N GLU A 167 12.94 2.07 8.30
CA GLU A 167 13.20 2.34 6.88
C GLU A 167 12.01 1.93 6.00
N PHE A 168 11.38 0.80 6.28
CA PHE A 168 10.18 0.34 5.58
C PHE A 168 9.00 1.30 5.75
N ILE A 169 8.72 1.72 7.00
CA ILE A 169 7.63 2.67 7.28
C ILE A 169 7.89 4.00 6.58
N LYS A 170 9.12 4.52 6.69
CA LYS A 170 9.52 5.76 6.02
C LYS A 170 9.42 5.65 4.50
N PHE A 171 9.93 4.56 3.93
CA PHE A 171 9.87 4.28 2.50
C PHE A 171 8.43 4.33 1.96
N ASN A 172 7.49 3.64 2.62
CA ASN A 172 6.09 3.64 2.19
C ASN A 172 5.42 5.02 2.36
N SER A 173 5.78 5.77 3.40
CA SER A 173 5.28 7.13 3.61
C SER A 173 5.78 8.08 2.52
N ASP A 174 7.08 8.08 2.25
CA ASP A 174 7.71 8.92 1.22
C ASP A 174 7.13 8.56 -0.17
N TRP A 175 6.92 7.27 -0.43
CA TRP A 175 6.30 6.80 -1.68
C TRP A 175 4.84 7.24 -1.82
N LEU A 176 4.03 7.10 -0.77
CA LEU A 176 2.64 7.58 -0.75
C LEU A 176 2.56 9.07 -1.07
N GLU A 177 3.38 9.87 -0.39
CA GLU A 177 3.38 11.33 -0.57
C GLU A 177 3.80 11.73 -1.98
N ALA A 178 4.85 11.10 -2.53
CA ALA A 178 5.26 11.32 -3.90
C ALA A 178 4.13 11.03 -4.89
N MET A 179 3.44 9.89 -4.74
CA MET A 179 2.29 9.54 -5.59
C MET A 179 1.15 10.55 -5.47
N MET A 180 0.83 10.98 -4.26
CA MET A 180 -0.23 11.95 -4.02
C MET A 180 0.10 13.30 -4.67
N VAL A 181 1.33 13.79 -4.56
CA VAL A 181 1.77 15.05 -5.19
C VAL A 181 1.70 14.99 -6.72
N GLU A 182 1.96 13.82 -7.31
CA GLU A 182 1.90 13.61 -8.75
C GLU A 182 0.47 13.33 -9.27
N SER A 183 -0.47 13.07 -8.36
CA SER A 183 -1.84 12.65 -8.69
C SER A 183 -2.65 13.72 -9.44
N ILE A 184 -3.66 13.26 -10.19
CA ILE A 184 -4.65 14.15 -10.82
C ILE A 184 -5.45 14.88 -9.74
N ALA A 185 -5.79 14.20 -8.64
CA ALA A 185 -6.51 14.79 -7.52
C ALA A 185 -5.77 16.01 -6.93
N PHE A 186 -4.45 15.93 -6.78
CA PHE A 186 -3.65 17.07 -6.33
C PHE A 186 -3.73 18.24 -7.30
N LYS A 187 -3.59 18.00 -8.60
CA LYS A 187 -3.73 19.05 -9.62
C LYS A 187 -5.12 19.69 -9.60
N GLU A 188 -6.18 18.89 -9.48
CA GLU A 188 -7.56 19.37 -9.36
C GLU A 188 -7.76 20.21 -8.10
N TYR A 189 -7.28 19.74 -6.95
CA TYR A 189 -7.35 20.47 -5.69
C TYR A 189 -6.69 21.84 -5.79
N LEU A 190 -5.50 21.91 -6.39
CA LEU A 190 -4.84 23.19 -6.62
C LEU A 190 -5.65 24.10 -7.55
N ILE A 191 -6.28 23.56 -8.59
CA ILE A 191 -7.12 24.37 -9.49
C ILE A 191 -8.36 24.90 -8.76
N ILE A 192 -9.00 24.09 -7.92
CA ILE A 192 -10.25 24.46 -7.23
C ILE A 192 -9.94 25.43 -6.08
N GLU A 193 -9.15 24.99 -5.11
CA GLU A 193 -8.93 25.76 -3.89
C GLU A 193 -8.00 26.94 -4.11
N VAL A 194 -6.91 26.80 -4.88
CA VAL A 194 -6.00 27.94 -5.09
C VAL A 194 -6.65 29.01 -5.97
N LYS A 195 -7.52 28.66 -6.94
CA LYS A 195 -8.26 29.70 -7.69
C LYS A 195 -9.36 30.36 -6.85
N ILE A 196 -10.07 29.60 -6.01
CA ILE A 196 -11.10 30.17 -5.11
C ILE A 196 -10.47 31.11 -4.08
N PHE A 197 -9.31 30.74 -3.53
CA PHE A 197 -8.65 31.56 -2.50
C PHE A 197 -7.75 32.68 -3.05
N LYS A 198 -7.32 32.63 -4.33
CA LYS A 198 -6.36 33.60 -4.88
C LYS A 198 -6.74 34.14 -6.25
N ASN A 199 -7.62 35.14 -6.22
CA ASN A 199 -7.61 36.20 -7.24
C ASN A 199 -6.34 37.10 -7.17
N ASN A 200 -5.39 36.88 -6.25
CA ASN A 200 -4.25 37.80 -6.04
C ASN A 200 -2.88 37.16 -5.72
N ILE A 201 -2.64 35.85 -5.91
CA ILE A 201 -1.31 35.29 -5.62
C ILE A 201 -0.81 34.40 -6.77
N LYS A 202 0.40 34.70 -7.25
CA LYS A 202 1.11 33.94 -8.29
C LYS A 202 1.26 32.48 -7.84
N MET A 203 0.67 31.55 -8.60
CA MET A 203 0.70 30.10 -8.38
C MET A 203 2.10 29.54 -8.07
N GLY A 204 3.17 30.17 -8.57
CA GLY A 204 4.55 29.72 -8.40
C GLY A 204 5.14 29.88 -6.98
N GLU A 205 4.58 30.74 -6.12
CA GLU A 205 5.12 31.00 -4.76
C GLU A 205 4.39 30.23 -3.65
N LEU A 206 3.26 29.59 -3.97
CA LEU A 206 2.28 29.14 -2.99
C LEU A 206 2.56 27.84 -2.28
N ILE A 207 3.35 26.96 -2.89
CA ILE A 207 3.49 25.59 -2.41
C ILE A 207 4.97 25.29 -2.38
N LYS A 208 5.68 25.99 -1.48
CA LYS A 208 7.07 25.66 -1.17
C LYS A 208 7.19 24.27 -0.54
N ASP A 209 6.07 23.71 -0.07
CA ASP A 209 5.99 22.38 0.55
C ASP A 209 4.74 21.65 0.04
N LYS A 210 4.89 20.84 -1.01
CA LYS A 210 3.77 20.10 -1.64
C LYS A 210 3.35 18.93 -0.75
N GLU A 211 4.33 18.37 -0.04
CA GLU A 211 4.22 17.32 0.95
C GLU A 211 3.33 17.78 2.11
N PHE A 212 3.46 19.03 2.55
CA PHE A 212 2.56 19.60 3.56
C PHE A 212 1.11 19.64 3.08
N VAL A 213 0.86 20.03 1.82
CA VAL A 213 -0.50 20.11 1.28
C VAL A 213 -1.15 18.74 1.23
N VAL A 214 -0.44 17.70 0.77
CA VAL A 214 -1.02 16.35 0.71
C VAL A 214 -1.28 15.76 2.10
N ARG A 215 -0.58 16.21 3.14
CA ARG A 215 -0.83 15.81 4.53
C ARG A 215 -1.96 16.60 5.20
N ASN A 216 -2.35 17.74 4.65
CA ASN A 216 -3.36 18.61 5.23
C ASN A 216 -4.75 17.97 5.21
N GLU A 217 -5.53 18.16 6.27
CA GLU A 217 -6.90 17.63 6.39
C GLU A 217 -7.83 18.07 5.26
N ASP A 218 -7.68 19.29 4.75
CA ASP A 218 -8.52 19.83 3.69
C ASP A 218 -8.30 19.07 2.38
N PHE A 219 -7.04 18.75 2.06
CA PHE A 219 -6.72 17.89 0.92
C PHE A 219 -7.27 16.47 1.12
N GLN A 220 -7.15 15.91 2.33
CA GLN A 220 -7.68 14.57 2.64
C GLN A 220 -9.22 14.51 2.52
N LYS A 221 -9.92 15.56 2.96
CA LYS A 221 -11.37 15.70 2.82
C LYS A 221 -11.76 15.82 1.33
N PHE A 222 -11.07 16.69 0.58
CA PHE A 222 -11.26 16.81 -0.86
C PHE A 222 -11.06 15.48 -1.58
N LEU A 223 -9.96 14.78 -1.30
CA LEU A 223 -9.61 13.50 -1.90
C LEU A 223 -10.71 12.46 -1.63
N THR A 224 -11.20 12.40 -0.39
CA THR A 224 -12.29 11.50 0.02
C THR A 224 -13.58 11.77 -0.77
N ILE A 225 -14.01 13.03 -0.84
CA ILE A 225 -15.21 13.45 -1.60
C ILE A 225 -15.04 13.12 -3.08
N ARG A 226 -13.85 13.38 -3.63
CA ARG A 226 -13.53 13.12 -5.03
C ARG A 226 -13.58 11.62 -5.34
N LYS A 227 -12.93 10.78 -4.54
CA LYS A 227 -12.95 9.31 -4.73
C LYS A 227 -14.37 8.76 -4.67
N SER A 228 -15.20 9.23 -3.73
CA SER A 228 -16.62 8.88 -3.65
C SER A 228 -17.39 9.24 -4.93
N ARG A 229 -17.21 10.47 -5.46
CA ARG A 229 -17.82 10.91 -6.72
C ARG A 229 -17.40 10.05 -7.91
N LEU A 230 -16.14 9.64 -7.96
CA LEU A 230 -15.59 8.80 -9.03
C LEU A 230 -15.87 7.30 -8.84
N LYS A 231 -16.50 6.92 -7.72
CA LYS A 231 -16.72 5.52 -7.31
C LYS A 231 -15.41 4.72 -7.28
N ILE A 232 -14.37 5.35 -6.77
CA ILE A 232 -13.05 4.78 -6.49
C ILE A 232 -13.02 4.37 -5.01
N LEU A 233 -12.28 3.30 -4.70
CA LEU A 233 -12.26 2.60 -3.41
C LEU A 233 -11.63 3.37 -2.24
#